data_AF-A0A9D7HGI5-F1
#
_entry.id   AF-A0A9D7HGI5-F1
#
_cell.length_a   1.000
_cell.length_b   1.000
_cell.length_c   1.000
_cell.angle_alpha   90.00
_cell.angle_beta   90.00
_cell.angle_gamma   90.00
#
_symmetry.space_group_name_H-M   'P 1'
#
loop_
_entity.id
_entity.type
_entity.pdbx_description
1 polymer ?
#
loop_
_entity_poly.entity_id
_entity_poly.type
_entity_poly.pdbx_seq_one_letter_code
_entity_poly.pdbx_strand_id
1 'polypeptide(L)'
;MKTYKVFIGGKFPRTESGRYYQPKGTDGKPLANICHSSRKDVRDAVIAARGAVSGWAGRSAFNRGQILYRIGEMLEGRRAQFVHEIMLHGGTREHAEARVSAAIDRWLYYAGWCDKYQAVFSSVNPTNSSHFNFSVYEPTGVVGVVAPEGSALLGLVSMIAPVIAGGNTCIVVASESMPLPAVTFTEVLATSDLPGGVVNLLTGYRKELLKPLVTHMDINAIVVDSATKEERTMLEQEAICNLKRVVYPKVSDWNSEQGQSPYLILDTQEVKTTWHRSRRGRVGVGGIDTLLQTSGMLKSKWFLAMMSCAAQVLAIAHSDVTIERELIARSNELMSAVERQDRAALELLVADEFMLEVPGDTAFTPRAEWIDNAVNMKWEGFKFHNVKVRAFGEVAVVSSLLDFKVTTGIGIPISSDVQVTDVWLRRDGQWLIAVRQLGADSLSGTVQMVMGFLAALVLWFLVWLFLRLRKRAKARKASAVVS
;
A
#
# COMPACT_ATOMS: atom_id res chain seq x y z
N MET A 1 21.36 32.61 33.20
CA MET A 1 20.45 31.43 33.19
C MET A 1 20.07 31.11 31.75
N LYS A 2 20.22 29.85 31.31
CA LYS A 2 19.92 29.43 29.92
C LYS A 2 18.41 29.46 29.67
N THR A 3 17.99 29.90 28.49
CA THR A 3 16.59 29.82 28.04
C THR A 3 16.43 28.68 27.04
N TYR A 4 15.66 27.67 27.43
CA TYR A 4 15.32 26.55 26.55
C TYR A 4 14.13 26.91 25.67
N LYS A 5 14.22 26.46 24.41
CA LYS A 5 13.25 26.71 23.35
C LYS A 5 12.34 25.50 23.19
N VAL A 6 11.17 25.71 22.57
CA VAL A 6 10.30 24.60 22.14
C VAL A 6 10.87 23.96 20.87
N PHE A 7 10.37 22.78 20.51
CA PHE A 7 10.78 22.08 19.29
C PHE A 7 9.59 21.91 18.35
N ILE A 8 9.60 22.63 17.22
CA ILE A 8 8.49 22.63 16.27
C ILE A 8 9.07 22.50 14.86
N GLY A 9 8.59 21.51 14.10
CA GLY A 9 8.99 21.33 12.70
C GLY A 9 10.49 21.08 12.51
N GLY A 10 11.15 20.43 13.47
CA GLY A 10 12.61 20.21 13.42
C GLY A 10 13.45 21.44 13.79
N LYS A 11 12.83 22.51 14.29
CA LYS A 11 13.50 23.76 14.65
C LYS A 11 13.30 24.08 16.12
N PHE A 12 14.13 24.99 16.64
CA PHE A 12 14.06 25.49 18.00
C PHE A 12 13.59 26.96 18.03
N PRO A 13 12.30 27.26 17.81
CA PRO A 13 11.77 28.61 17.95
C PRO A 13 11.55 28.98 19.43
N ARG A 14 11.57 30.28 19.73
CA ARG A 14 10.98 30.77 20.99
C ARG A 14 9.46 30.76 20.85
N THR A 15 8.76 30.70 21.98
CA THR A 15 7.29 30.82 21.96
C THR A 15 6.89 32.18 21.45
N GLU A 16 5.76 32.22 20.74
CA GLU A 16 5.28 33.47 20.16
C GLU A 16 4.97 34.52 21.24
N SER A 17 4.43 34.09 22.37
CA SER A 17 4.13 34.98 23.50
C SER A 17 5.37 35.53 24.22
N GLY A 18 6.57 34.98 23.97
CA GLY A 18 7.79 35.31 24.70
C GLY A 18 7.79 34.93 26.18
N ARG A 19 6.70 34.34 26.69
CA ARG A 19 6.55 33.92 28.09
C ARG A 19 7.48 32.77 28.41
N TYR A 20 7.96 32.72 29.66
CA TYR A 20 8.71 31.60 30.21
C TYR A 20 8.32 31.38 31.67
N TYR A 21 8.61 30.18 32.18
CA TYR A 21 8.52 29.85 33.60
C TYR A 21 9.84 29.22 34.07
N GLN A 22 10.02 29.15 35.39
CA GLN A 22 11.27 28.70 36.01
C GLN A 22 10.99 27.50 36.93
N PRO A 23 11.18 26.25 36.46
CA PRO A 23 11.14 25.09 37.34
C PRO A 23 12.26 25.19 38.38
N LYS A 24 11.96 24.77 39.60
CA LYS A 24 12.90 24.79 40.72
C LYS A 24 13.53 23.42 40.90
N GLY A 25 14.81 23.40 41.27
CA GLY A 25 15.49 22.18 41.68
C GLY A 25 15.11 21.76 43.09
N THR A 26 15.70 20.65 43.55
CA THR A 26 15.57 20.19 44.94
C THR A 26 16.11 21.19 45.96
N ASP A 27 17.01 22.08 45.56
CA ASP A 27 17.55 23.18 46.37
C ASP A 27 16.66 24.43 46.39
N GLY A 28 15.50 24.39 45.71
CA GLY A 28 14.55 25.49 45.61
C GLY A 28 14.98 26.61 44.65
N LYS A 29 16.15 26.51 44.02
CA LYS A 29 16.66 27.52 43.09
C LYS A 29 16.09 27.26 41.68
N PRO A 30 15.85 28.34 40.90
CA PRO A 30 15.45 28.18 39.50
C PRO A 30 16.55 27.47 38.71
N LEU A 31 16.18 26.47 37.90
CA LEU A 31 17.14 25.70 37.11
C LEU A 31 17.41 26.34 35.74
N ALA A 32 16.35 26.75 35.04
CA ALA A 32 16.42 27.36 33.72
C ALA A 32 15.18 28.20 33.40
N ASN A 33 15.26 29.01 32.34
CA ASN A 33 14.07 29.64 31.76
C ASN A 33 13.48 28.68 30.72
N ILE A 34 12.29 28.16 30.98
CA ILE A 34 11.59 27.25 30.07
C ILE A 34 10.48 28.02 29.36
N CYS A 35 10.48 27.97 28.03
CA CYS A 35 9.44 28.58 27.22
C CYS A 35 8.03 28.17 27.69
N HIS A 36 7.13 29.14 27.83
CA HIS A 36 5.73 28.90 28.15
C HIS A 36 4.90 29.06 26.88
N SER A 37 4.53 27.92 26.30
CA SER A 37 3.76 27.85 25.06
C SER A 37 2.36 28.44 25.22
N SER A 38 1.85 28.97 24.14
CA SER A 38 0.51 29.53 23.99
C SER A 38 -0.35 28.65 23.09
N ARG A 39 -1.64 29.00 22.97
CA ARG A 39 -2.54 28.41 21.98
C ARG A 39 -2.02 28.56 20.53
N LYS A 40 -1.25 29.62 20.24
CA LYS A 40 -0.68 29.82 18.91
C LYS A 40 0.46 28.85 18.63
N ASP A 41 1.32 28.61 19.62
CA ASP A 41 2.39 27.61 19.50
C ASP A 41 1.81 26.19 19.28
N VAL A 42 0.67 25.86 19.90
CA VAL A 42 -0.08 24.62 19.61
C VAL A 42 -0.49 24.56 18.13
N ARG A 43 -1.06 25.64 17.59
CA ARG A 43 -1.44 25.69 16.16
C ARG A 43 -0.24 25.51 15.24
N ASP A 44 0.87 26.18 15.53
CA ASP A 44 2.09 26.09 14.73
C ASP A 44 2.68 24.67 14.77
N ALA A 45 2.62 24.02 15.94
CA ALA A 45 2.98 22.60 16.09
C ALA A 45 2.04 21.67 15.31
N VAL A 46 0.73 21.96 15.26
CA VAL A 46 -0.23 21.19 14.45
C VAL A 46 0.07 21.31 12.96
N ILE A 47 0.35 22.51 12.48
CA ILE A 47 0.71 22.72 11.06
C ILE A 47 1.96 21.91 10.70
N ALA A 48 2.98 21.96 11.56
CA ALA A 48 4.20 21.17 11.36
C ALA A 48 3.95 19.66 11.40
N ALA A 49 3.18 19.17 12.39
CA ALA A 49 2.82 17.76 12.52
C ALA A 49 2.04 17.26 11.30
N ARG A 50 0.98 17.98 10.93
CA ARG A 50 0.13 17.63 9.78
C ARG A 50 0.92 17.58 8.48
N GLY A 51 1.83 18.52 8.27
CA GLY A 51 2.72 18.54 7.11
C GLY A 51 3.67 17.34 7.03
N ALA A 52 4.00 16.71 8.16
CA ALA A 52 4.90 15.56 8.24
C ALA A 52 4.18 14.20 8.14
N VAL A 53 2.85 14.13 8.34
CA VAL A 53 2.09 12.86 8.39
C VAL A 53 2.30 12.00 7.15
N SER A 54 2.09 12.54 5.95
CA SER A 54 2.16 11.73 4.73
C SER A 54 3.56 11.15 4.50
N GLY A 55 4.60 11.97 4.72
CA GLY A 55 5.99 11.56 4.56
C GLY A 55 6.43 10.55 5.62
N TRP A 56 5.93 10.64 6.84
CA TRP A 56 6.27 9.70 7.92
C TRP A 56 5.51 8.39 7.83
N ALA A 57 4.20 8.44 7.60
CA ALA A 57 3.36 7.26 7.42
C ALA A 57 3.76 6.45 6.17
N GLY A 58 4.19 7.13 5.10
CA GLY A 58 4.64 6.51 3.85
C GLY A 58 6.05 5.90 3.89
N ARG A 59 6.83 6.11 4.96
CA ARG A 59 8.12 5.41 5.12
C ARG A 59 7.88 3.93 5.39
N SER A 60 8.79 3.07 4.92
CA SER A 60 8.74 1.66 5.27
C SER A 60 8.89 1.47 6.79
N ALA A 61 8.28 0.42 7.32
CA ALA A 61 8.41 0.04 8.71
C ALA A 61 9.88 -0.13 9.14
N PHE A 62 10.70 -0.73 8.27
CA PHE A 62 12.14 -0.85 8.46
C PHE A 62 12.82 0.52 8.62
N ASN A 63 12.50 1.49 7.75
CA ASN A 63 13.10 2.81 7.82
C ASN A 63 12.69 3.58 9.08
N ARG A 64 11.42 3.46 9.52
CA ARG A 64 11.00 4.00 10.83
C ARG A 64 11.78 3.36 11.97
N GLY A 65 11.93 2.04 11.96
CA GLY A 65 12.70 1.30 12.97
C GLY A 65 14.16 1.77 13.07
N GLN A 66 14.83 1.98 11.94
CA GLN A 66 16.21 2.51 11.91
C GLN A 66 16.32 3.91 12.54
N ILE A 67 15.36 4.80 12.26
CA ILE A 67 15.34 6.15 12.84
C ILE A 67 15.10 6.06 14.36
N LEU A 68 14.17 5.21 14.82
CA LEU A 68 13.92 5.02 16.25
C LEU A 68 15.14 4.43 16.97
N TYR A 69 15.84 3.49 16.34
CA TYR A 69 17.10 2.96 16.84
C TYR A 69 18.15 4.07 16.96
N ARG A 70 18.29 4.91 15.93
CA ARG A 70 19.20 6.06 15.91
C ARG A 70 18.91 7.05 17.03
N ILE A 71 17.63 7.30 17.36
CA ILE A 71 17.23 8.12 18.51
C ILE A 71 17.78 7.52 19.81
N GLY A 72 17.68 6.20 19.99
CA GLY A 72 18.25 5.48 21.13
C GLY A 72 19.77 5.64 21.22
N GLU A 73 20.50 5.48 20.11
CA GLU A 73 21.95 5.68 20.07
C GLU A 73 22.37 7.10 20.43
N MET A 74 21.68 8.10 19.85
CA MET A 74 21.96 9.51 20.11
C MET A 74 21.63 9.91 21.55
N LEU A 75 20.62 9.26 22.15
CA LEU A 75 20.29 9.40 23.57
C LEU A 75 21.39 8.78 24.46
N GLU A 76 21.88 7.59 24.14
CA GLU A 76 22.96 6.90 24.85
C GLU A 76 24.25 7.74 24.83
N GLY A 77 24.63 8.31 23.68
CA GLY A 77 25.79 9.21 23.58
C GLY A 77 25.72 10.46 24.47
N ARG A 78 24.51 10.82 24.94
CA ARG A 78 24.26 11.96 25.84
C ARG A 78 23.83 11.53 27.24
N ARG A 79 23.94 10.24 27.59
CA ARG A 79 23.50 9.64 28.88
C ARG A 79 23.86 10.50 30.09
N ALA A 80 25.14 10.90 30.22
CA ALA A 80 25.63 11.65 31.37
C ALA A 80 24.87 12.96 31.60
N GLN A 81 24.47 13.65 30.53
CA GLN A 81 23.68 14.88 30.61
C GLN A 81 22.28 14.59 31.17
N PHE A 82 21.60 13.57 30.65
CA PHE A 82 20.25 13.22 31.11
C PHE A 82 20.24 12.72 32.56
N VAL A 83 21.24 11.94 32.97
CA VAL A 83 21.41 11.51 34.37
C VAL A 83 21.51 12.74 35.27
N HIS A 84 22.35 13.71 34.91
CA HIS A 84 22.48 14.94 35.67
C HIS A 84 21.17 15.74 35.73
N GLU A 85 20.49 15.93 34.60
CA GLU A 85 19.23 16.69 34.54
C GLU A 85 18.11 16.05 35.37
N ILE A 86 18.02 14.71 35.40
CA ILE A 86 17.06 14.01 36.26
C ILE A 86 17.40 14.21 37.74
N MET A 87 18.68 14.14 38.12
CA MET A 87 19.11 14.36 39.51
C MET A 87 18.77 15.78 40.02
N LEU A 88 18.78 16.81 39.15
CA LEU A 88 18.38 18.17 39.52
C LEU A 88 16.93 18.27 39.98
N HIS A 89 16.07 17.37 39.49
CA HIS A 89 14.67 17.27 39.89
C HIS A 89 14.44 16.26 41.05
N GLY A 90 15.52 15.63 41.54
CA GLY A 90 15.53 14.73 42.69
C GLY A 90 15.81 13.27 42.33
N GLY A 91 16.10 12.49 43.37
CA GLY A 91 16.53 11.10 43.25
C GLY A 91 18.05 10.92 43.27
N THR A 92 18.50 9.68 43.47
CA THR A 92 19.92 9.34 43.49
C THR A 92 20.47 9.19 42.08
N ARG A 93 21.81 9.13 41.94
CA ARG A 93 22.45 8.87 40.65
C ARG A 93 22.01 7.52 40.08
N GLU A 94 21.95 6.49 40.91
CA GLU A 94 21.56 5.14 40.53
C GLU A 94 20.13 5.12 39.94
N HIS A 95 19.22 5.85 40.57
CA HIS A 95 17.85 6.01 40.08
C HIS A 95 17.78 6.74 38.73
N ALA A 96 18.57 7.80 38.58
CA ALA A 96 18.64 8.55 37.33
C ALA A 96 19.26 7.70 36.20
N GLU A 97 20.32 6.96 36.48
CA GLU A 97 20.95 6.02 35.53
C GLU A 97 19.99 4.92 35.09
N ALA A 98 19.25 4.32 36.03
CA ALA A 98 18.25 3.31 35.72
C ALA A 98 17.15 3.85 34.79
N ARG A 99 16.64 5.07 35.05
CA ARG A 99 15.63 5.71 34.20
C ARG A 99 16.14 6.03 32.79
N VAL A 100 17.39 6.48 32.67
CA VAL A 100 17.99 6.76 31.37
C VAL A 100 18.19 5.46 30.59
N SER A 101 18.73 4.41 31.22
CA SER A 101 18.83 3.08 30.59
C SER A 101 17.47 2.57 30.11
N ALA A 102 16.44 2.62 30.97
CA ALA A 102 15.10 2.20 30.61
C ALA A 102 14.52 3.01 29.43
N ALA A 103 14.84 4.30 29.33
CA ALA A 103 14.39 5.15 28.22
C ALA A 103 15.09 4.80 26.90
N ILE A 104 16.38 4.46 26.93
CA ILE A 104 17.13 3.97 25.77
C ILE A 104 16.58 2.62 25.34
N ASP A 105 16.42 1.68 26.26
CA ASP A 105 15.85 0.36 25.98
C ASP A 105 14.45 0.47 25.39
N ARG A 106 13.65 1.47 25.82
CA ARG A 106 12.33 1.75 25.26
C ARG A 106 12.38 2.13 23.78
N TRP A 107 13.38 2.89 23.35
CA TRP A 107 13.59 3.21 21.94
C TRP A 107 13.94 1.97 21.13
N LEU A 108 14.86 1.14 21.61
CA LEU A 108 15.21 -0.13 20.95
C LEU A 108 14.00 -1.06 20.85
N TYR A 109 13.21 -1.16 21.92
CA TYR A 109 11.99 -1.95 21.96
C TYR A 109 11.01 -1.53 20.85
N TYR A 110 10.66 -0.24 20.78
CA TYR A 110 9.70 0.23 19.78
C TYR A 110 10.27 0.29 18.36
N ALA A 111 11.59 0.46 18.20
CA ALA A 111 12.26 0.29 16.91
C ALA A 111 12.05 -1.12 16.35
N GLY A 112 12.16 -2.15 17.20
CA GLY A 112 11.91 -3.55 16.84
C GLY A 112 10.44 -3.87 16.54
N TRP A 113 9.50 -3.06 17.06
CA TRP A 113 8.07 -3.26 16.82
C TRP A 113 7.56 -2.65 15.52
N CYS A 114 8.28 -1.69 14.92
CA CYS A 114 7.85 -0.96 13.73
C CYS A 114 7.35 -1.87 12.59
N ASP A 115 7.99 -3.02 12.38
CA ASP A 115 7.67 -4.00 11.32
C ASP A 115 6.96 -5.27 11.83
N LYS A 116 6.69 -5.38 13.14
CA LYS A 116 6.07 -6.57 13.73
C LYS A 116 4.61 -6.37 14.12
N TYR A 117 4.22 -5.17 14.57
CA TYR A 117 2.88 -4.99 15.14
C TYR A 117 1.77 -5.28 14.13
N GLN A 118 1.92 -4.88 12.87
CA GLN A 118 0.93 -5.19 11.83
C GLN A 118 0.81 -6.70 11.61
N ALA A 119 1.91 -7.44 11.60
CA ALA A 119 1.88 -8.89 11.44
C ALA A 119 1.23 -9.61 12.62
N VAL A 120 1.41 -9.09 13.84
CA VAL A 120 0.86 -9.69 15.08
C VAL A 120 -0.63 -9.38 15.26
N PHE A 121 -1.07 -8.16 14.95
CA PHE A 121 -2.42 -7.70 15.30
C PHE A 121 -3.40 -7.68 14.11
N SER A 122 -2.91 -7.59 12.88
CA SER A 122 -3.79 -7.61 11.70
C SER A 122 -4.36 -9.01 11.48
N SER A 123 -5.51 -9.10 10.81
CA SER A 123 -6.21 -10.37 10.61
C SER A 123 -6.66 -10.57 9.17
N VAL A 124 -6.65 -11.84 8.75
CA VAL A 124 -7.43 -12.30 7.61
C VAL A 124 -8.79 -12.74 8.14
N ASN A 125 -9.84 -12.00 7.82
CA ASN A 125 -11.16 -12.24 8.38
C ASN A 125 -11.90 -13.32 7.57
N PRO A 126 -12.59 -14.25 8.23
CA PRO A 126 -13.39 -15.26 7.54
C PRO A 126 -14.59 -14.61 6.86
N THR A 127 -14.88 -14.99 5.61
CA THR A 127 -16.07 -14.53 4.89
C THR A 127 -16.80 -15.68 4.21
N ASN A 128 -18.12 -15.60 4.12
CA ASN A 128 -18.97 -16.59 3.43
C ASN A 128 -19.08 -16.31 1.92
N SER A 129 -18.08 -15.65 1.33
CA SER A 129 -18.08 -15.22 -0.06
C SER A 129 -16.69 -15.38 -0.67
N SER A 130 -16.56 -15.27 -1.99
CA SER A 130 -15.25 -15.36 -2.67
C SER A 130 -14.46 -14.04 -2.54
N HIS A 131 -14.19 -13.61 -1.30
CA HIS A 131 -13.38 -12.43 -1.00
C HIS A 131 -12.29 -12.78 0.00
N PHE A 132 -11.08 -12.25 -0.23
CA PHE A 132 -10.11 -12.06 0.82
C PHE A 132 -10.48 -10.79 1.58
N ASN A 133 -10.57 -10.91 2.90
CA ASN A 133 -10.87 -9.79 3.78
C ASN A 133 -9.74 -9.61 4.76
N PHE A 134 -9.14 -8.43 4.79
CA PHE A 134 -8.00 -8.11 5.65
C PHE A 134 -8.35 -6.91 6.52
N SER A 135 -8.16 -7.02 7.83
CA SER A 135 -8.16 -5.88 8.73
C SER A 135 -6.72 -5.52 9.08
N VAL A 136 -6.27 -4.34 8.67
CA VAL A 136 -4.91 -3.85 8.90
C VAL A 136 -4.93 -2.58 9.75
N TYR A 137 -3.89 -2.37 10.54
CA TYR A 137 -3.73 -1.16 11.35
C TYR A 137 -2.96 -0.09 10.56
N GLU A 138 -3.53 1.10 10.48
CA GLU A 138 -2.94 2.29 9.86
C GLU A 138 -2.87 3.45 10.85
N PRO A 139 -1.90 4.38 10.74
CA PRO A 139 -1.82 5.55 11.61
C PRO A 139 -3.07 6.43 11.49
N THR A 140 -3.60 6.90 12.63
CA THR A 140 -4.72 7.85 12.67
C THR A 140 -4.34 9.27 12.19
N GLY A 141 -3.04 9.63 12.25
CA GLY A 141 -2.51 10.89 11.73
C GLY A 141 -1.71 11.69 12.76
N VAL A 142 -2.29 12.80 13.25
CA VAL A 142 -1.66 13.68 14.26
C VAL A 142 -2.18 13.32 15.64
N VAL A 143 -1.27 13.10 16.59
CA VAL A 143 -1.60 12.71 17.96
C VAL A 143 -1.12 13.78 18.96
N GLY A 144 -2.02 14.30 19.77
CA GLY A 144 -1.65 15.08 20.94
C GLY A 144 -1.18 14.16 22.07
N VAL A 145 -0.07 14.47 22.71
CA VAL A 145 0.48 13.68 23.81
C VAL A 145 0.72 14.62 24.99
N VAL A 146 0.24 14.25 26.17
CA VAL A 146 0.58 14.98 27.40
C VAL A 146 1.32 14.03 28.33
N ALA A 147 2.60 14.36 28.54
CA ALA A 147 3.54 13.51 29.26
C ALA A 147 3.21 13.44 30.77
N PRO A 148 3.60 12.33 31.44
CA PRO A 148 3.51 12.21 32.89
C PRO A 148 4.36 13.25 33.62
N GLU A 149 3.87 13.73 34.76
CA GLU A 149 4.62 14.65 35.63
C GLU A 149 5.72 13.97 36.45
N GLY A 150 5.68 12.64 36.67
CA GLY A 150 6.52 11.97 37.68
C GLY A 150 7.73 11.16 37.17
N SER A 151 7.83 10.89 35.87
CA SER A 151 8.86 9.99 35.30
C SER A 151 9.90 10.69 34.42
N ALA A 152 9.82 12.02 34.31
CA ALA A 152 10.74 12.87 33.55
C ALA A 152 10.94 12.40 32.10
N LEU A 153 12.08 11.77 31.80
CA LEU A 153 12.43 11.29 30.46
C LEU A 153 11.71 9.98 30.08
N LEU A 154 11.60 9.03 31.01
CA LEU A 154 11.14 7.69 30.69
C LEU A 154 9.70 7.71 30.18
N GLY A 155 8.76 8.29 30.93
CA GLY A 155 7.36 8.33 30.51
C GLY A 155 7.14 9.20 29.27
N LEU A 156 7.92 10.26 29.09
CA LEU A 156 7.91 11.05 27.86
C LEU A 156 8.24 10.16 26.64
N VAL A 157 9.37 9.46 26.68
CA VAL A 157 9.78 8.54 25.61
C VAL A 157 8.76 7.42 25.41
N SER A 158 8.25 6.86 26.51
CA SER A 158 7.26 5.77 26.51
C SER A 158 5.96 6.13 25.79
N MET A 159 5.61 7.42 25.77
CA MET A 159 4.41 7.93 25.10
C MET A 159 4.69 8.36 23.66
N ILE A 160 5.89 8.84 23.35
CA ILE A 160 6.28 9.27 22.01
C ILE A 160 6.57 8.07 21.11
N ALA A 161 7.41 7.15 21.59
CA ALA A 161 7.93 6.03 20.80
C ALA A 161 6.84 5.17 20.15
N PRO A 162 5.78 4.68 20.84
CA PRO A 162 4.73 3.88 20.21
C PRO A 162 3.94 4.65 19.15
N VAL A 163 3.71 5.95 19.37
CA VAL A 163 2.97 6.80 18.44
C VAL A 163 3.71 6.89 17.11
N ILE A 164 5.00 7.21 17.15
CA ILE A 164 5.79 7.38 15.91
C ILE A 164 6.21 6.04 15.29
N ALA A 165 6.35 4.96 16.09
CA ALA A 165 6.57 3.61 15.58
C ALA A 165 5.43 3.17 14.65
N GLY A 166 4.19 3.46 15.06
CA GLY A 166 2.97 3.22 14.29
C GLY A 166 2.76 4.17 13.11
N GLY A 167 3.69 5.08 12.81
CA GLY A 167 3.61 5.99 11.66
C GLY A 167 2.79 7.26 11.89
N ASN A 168 2.37 7.56 13.12
CA ASN A 168 1.74 8.83 13.45
C ASN A 168 2.80 9.93 13.67
N THR A 169 2.36 11.17 13.62
CA THR A 169 3.12 12.32 14.12
C THR A 169 2.53 12.79 15.43
N CYS A 170 3.30 13.48 16.27
CA CYS A 170 2.81 13.94 17.56
C CYS A 170 3.19 15.36 17.96
N ILE A 171 2.34 15.93 18.81
CA ILE A 171 2.54 17.19 19.51
C ILE A 171 2.52 16.86 20.99
N VAL A 172 3.65 17.06 21.64
CA VAL A 172 3.92 16.59 22.99
C VAL A 172 3.99 17.77 23.92
N VAL A 173 3.18 17.77 24.97
CA VAL A 173 3.34 18.68 26.11
C VAL A 173 4.18 17.97 27.15
N ALA A 174 5.37 18.51 27.40
CA ALA A 174 6.28 18.01 28.42
C ALA A 174 5.75 18.24 29.84
N SER A 175 6.31 17.51 30.80
CA SER A 175 6.06 17.74 32.23
C SER A 175 6.34 19.19 32.59
N GLU A 176 5.40 19.81 33.30
CA GLU A 176 5.53 21.15 33.84
C GLU A 176 6.63 21.21 34.91
N SER A 177 6.66 20.21 35.78
CA SER A 177 7.56 20.15 36.95
C SER A 177 8.99 19.72 36.59
N MET A 178 9.15 18.82 35.62
CA MET A 178 10.44 18.27 35.19
C MET A 178 10.69 18.42 33.66
N PRO A 179 10.73 19.66 33.13
CA PRO A 179 10.81 19.89 31.68
C PRO A 179 12.23 19.73 31.11
N LEU A 180 13.30 19.76 31.93
CA LEU A 180 14.68 19.80 31.44
C LEU A 180 15.04 18.59 30.57
N PRO A 181 14.83 17.33 31.02
CA PRO A 181 15.11 16.18 30.18
C PRO A 181 14.31 16.20 28.87
N ALA A 182 13.08 16.75 28.90
CA ALA A 182 12.24 16.83 27.71
C ALA A 182 12.79 17.81 26.67
N VAL A 183 13.21 19.01 27.09
CA VAL A 183 13.78 20.01 26.16
C VAL A 183 15.15 19.57 25.65
N THR A 184 16.00 18.96 26.48
CA THR A 184 17.29 18.42 26.03
C THR A 184 17.09 17.24 25.06
N PHE A 185 16.07 16.41 25.28
CA PHE A 185 15.71 15.31 24.37
C PHE A 185 15.38 15.80 22.95
N THR A 186 14.89 17.03 22.78
CA THR A 186 14.64 17.57 21.44
C THR A 186 15.92 17.79 20.62
N GLU A 187 17.07 18.00 21.27
CA GLU A 187 18.36 18.03 20.59
C GLU A 187 18.74 16.64 20.05
N VAL A 188 18.45 15.58 20.82
CA VAL A 188 18.61 14.18 20.37
C VAL A 188 17.76 13.94 19.12
N LEU A 189 16.47 14.29 19.17
CA LEU A 189 15.55 14.15 18.03
C LEU A 189 16.06 14.87 16.78
N ALA A 190 16.54 16.11 16.92
CA ALA A 190 17.05 16.92 15.82
C ALA A 190 18.30 16.33 15.15
N THR A 191 19.06 15.49 15.88
CA THR A 191 20.30 14.86 15.39
C THR A 191 20.15 13.37 15.08
N SER A 192 18.93 12.85 15.03
CA SER A 192 18.64 11.41 14.84
C SER A 192 17.96 11.09 13.50
N ASP A 193 18.13 11.94 12.48
CA ASP A 193 17.51 11.81 11.15
C ASP A 193 15.97 11.77 11.15
N LEU A 194 15.35 12.15 12.28
CA LEU A 194 13.90 12.26 12.39
C LEU A 194 13.42 13.45 11.55
N PRO A 195 12.49 13.23 10.59
CA PRO A 195 11.97 14.33 9.79
C PRO A 195 11.31 15.41 10.66
N GLY A 196 11.55 16.69 10.31
CA GLY A 196 10.96 17.81 11.00
C GLY A 196 9.42 17.71 11.01
N GLY A 197 8.82 17.85 12.19
CA GLY A 197 7.37 17.77 12.36
C GLY A 197 6.85 16.40 12.83
N VAL A 198 7.65 15.33 12.78
CA VAL A 198 7.19 14.02 13.28
C VAL A 198 6.96 14.05 14.79
N VAL A 199 7.86 14.69 15.53
CA VAL A 199 7.68 15.01 16.95
C VAL A 199 7.80 16.53 17.10
N ASN A 200 6.82 17.15 17.75
CA ASN A 200 6.84 18.56 18.12
C ASN A 200 6.66 18.64 19.63
N LEU A 201 7.61 19.24 20.34
CA LEU A 201 7.61 19.28 21.80
C LEU A 201 7.41 20.70 22.30
N LEU A 202 6.34 20.87 23.07
CA LEU A 202 5.92 22.10 23.71
C LEU A 202 6.14 22.00 25.22
N THR A 203 6.44 23.14 25.83
CA THR A 203 6.55 23.31 27.28
C THR A 203 5.57 24.37 27.74
N GLY A 204 5.01 24.23 28.94
CA GLY A 204 4.04 25.18 29.48
C GLY A 204 3.06 24.50 30.44
N TYR A 205 2.07 25.26 30.91
CA TYR A 205 1.11 24.75 31.86
C TYR A 205 0.11 23.80 31.21
N ARG A 206 0.00 22.58 31.76
CA ARG A 206 -0.94 21.57 31.27
C ARG A 206 -2.37 22.10 31.20
N LYS A 207 -2.79 22.85 32.21
CA LYS A 207 -4.12 23.48 32.28
C LYS A 207 -4.39 24.48 31.14
N GLU A 208 -3.36 25.14 30.61
CA GLU A 208 -3.49 26.09 29.48
C GLU A 208 -3.46 25.38 28.12
N LEU A 209 -2.70 24.29 27.99
CA LEU A 209 -2.44 23.64 26.70
C LEU A 209 -3.39 22.48 26.37
N LEU A 210 -3.96 21.82 27.39
CA LEU A 210 -4.81 20.63 27.20
C LEU A 210 -6.06 20.92 26.38
N LYS A 211 -6.80 22.00 26.71
CA LYS A 211 -8.02 22.38 25.98
C LYS A 211 -7.74 22.76 24.52
N PRO A 212 -6.75 23.61 24.19
CA PRO A 212 -6.33 23.84 22.81
C PRO A 212 -5.98 22.58 22.02
N LEU A 213 -5.35 21.58 22.65
CA LEU A 213 -5.01 20.31 22.00
C LEU A 213 -6.26 19.48 21.67
N VAL A 214 -7.15 19.26 22.63
CA VAL A 214 -8.34 18.43 22.39
C VAL A 214 -9.37 19.11 21.48
N THR A 215 -9.42 20.43 21.45
CA THR A 215 -10.37 21.17 20.59
C THR A 215 -9.87 21.35 19.15
N HIS A 216 -8.58 21.12 18.86
CA HIS A 216 -8.05 21.32 17.52
C HIS A 216 -8.59 20.26 16.54
N MET A 217 -9.13 20.71 15.40
CA MET A 217 -9.74 19.83 14.39
C MET A 217 -8.72 18.94 13.68
N ASP A 218 -7.51 19.46 13.43
CA ASP A 218 -6.43 18.70 12.80
C ASP A 218 -5.62 17.82 13.77
N ILE A 219 -6.16 17.45 14.94
CA ILE A 219 -5.57 16.42 15.80
C ILE A 219 -6.52 15.21 15.76
N ASN A 220 -6.03 14.01 15.47
CA ASN A 220 -6.87 12.82 15.29
C ASN A 220 -7.09 12.03 16.60
N ALA A 221 -6.08 12.02 17.46
CA ALA A 221 -6.16 11.38 18.77
C ALA A 221 -5.43 12.23 19.82
N ILE A 222 -5.78 12.06 21.09
CA ILE A 222 -5.04 12.60 22.22
C ILE A 222 -4.76 11.48 23.24
N VAL A 223 -3.52 11.38 23.68
CA VAL A 223 -3.06 10.44 24.69
C VAL A 223 -2.62 11.23 25.91
N VAL A 224 -3.30 11.03 27.03
CA VAL A 224 -3.11 11.84 28.23
C VAL A 224 -2.81 10.93 29.41
N ASP A 225 -1.58 10.98 29.91
CA ASP A 225 -1.21 10.29 31.13
C ASP A 225 -1.77 11.02 32.35
N SER A 226 -2.10 10.24 33.39
CA SER A 226 -2.50 10.71 34.73
C SER A 226 -3.60 11.79 34.73
N ALA A 227 -4.53 11.74 33.78
CA ALA A 227 -5.63 12.70 33.70
C ALA A 227 -6.55 12.64 34.93
N THR A 228 -6.79 13.79 35.58
CA THR A 228 -7.73 13.88 36.71
C THR A 228 -9.15 13.61 36.24
N LYS A 229 -10.08 13.38 37.18
CA LYS A 229 -11.49 13.15 36.84
C LYS A 229 -12.10 14.34 36.09
N GLU A 230 -11.73 15.55 36.48
CA GLU A 230 -12.17 16.81 35.87
C GLU A 230 -11.59 16.95 34.46
N GLU A 231 -10.29 16.64 34.28
CA GLU A 231 -9.66 16.65 32.96
C GLU A 231 -10.28 15.61 32.02
N ARG A 232 -10.57 14.40 32.51
CA ARG A 232 -11.21 13.34 31.71
C ARG A 232 -12.59 13.78 31.22
N THR A 233 -13.38 14.37 32.11
CA THR A 233 -14.71 14.89 31.79
C THR A 233 -14.62 15.97 30.70
N MET A 234 -13.68 16.91 30.85
CA MET A 234 -13.46 17.97 29.85
C MET A 234 -12.96 17.41 28.51
N LEU A 235 -12.00 16.49 28.53
CA LEU A 235 -11.46 15.86 27.33
C LEU A 235 -12.54 15.11 26.56
N GLU A 236 -13.36 14.33 27.25
CA GLU A 236 -14.47 13.57 26.64
C GLU A 236 -15.54 14.51 26.04
N GLN A 237 -15.91 15.58 26.75
CA GLN A 237 -16.87 16.58 26.27
C GLN A 237 -16.39 17.27 25.00
N GLU A 238 -15.14 17.76 24.99
CA GLU A 238 -14.59 18.48 23.84
C GLU A 238 -14.28 17.54 22.66
N ALA A 239 -13.93 16.28 22.94
CA ALA A 239 -13.68 15.27 21.91
C ALA A 239 -14.95 14.83 21.17
N ILE A 240 -16.14 14.95 21.77
CA ILE A 240 -17.42 14.66 21.09
C ILE A 240 -17.59 15.56 19.86
N CYS A 241 -17.22 16.85 19.96
CA CYS A 241 -17.41 17.82 18.88
C CYS A 241 -16.63 17.50 17.60
N ASN A 242 -15.58 16.67 17.70
CA ASN A 242 -14.72 16.31 16.56
C ASN A 242 -14.44 14.81 16.47
N LEU A 243 -15.21 13.98 17.20
CA LEU A 243 -15.06 12.53 17.30
C LEU A 243 -13.61 12.08 17.55
N LYS A 244 -12.83 12.90 18.27
CA LYS A 244 -11.41 12.63 18.51
C LYS A 244 -11.26 11.48 19.47
N ARG A 245 -10.31 10.60 19.17
CA ARG A 245 -9.98 9.52 20.09
C ARG A 245 -9.27 10.08 21.31
N VAL A 246 -9.78 9.76 22.49
CA VAL A 246 -9.12 10.07 23.77
C VAL A 246 -8.62 8.78 24.39
N VAL A 247 -7.32 8.73 24.68
CA VAL A 247 -6.64 7.57 25.24
C VAL A 247 -6.05 7.93 26.59
N TYR A 248 -6.31 7.06 27.57
CA TYR A 248 -5.71 7.12 28.89
C TYR A 248 -4.89 5.83 29.09
N PRO A 249 -3.56 5.90 28.97
CA PRO A 249 -2.69 4.74 29.18
C PRO A 249 -2.96 4.10 30.54
N LYS A 250 -3.15 2.78 30.56
CA LYS A 250 -3.34 2.00 31.79
C LYS A 250 -1.99 1.55 32.34
N VAL A 251 -1.10 2.51 32.57
CA VAL A 251 0.26 2.27 33.07
C VAL A 251 0.41 2.95 34.43
N SER A 252 0.54 2.15 35.49
CA SER A 252 0.75 2.68 36.85
C SER A 252 2.20 3.08 37.09
N ASP A 253 3.14 2.34 36.50
CA ASP A 253 4.57 2.62 36.57
C ASP A 253 5.24 2.40 35.20
N TRP A 254 5.83 3.47 34.68
CA TRP A 254 6.55 3.46 33.41
C TRP A 254 7.85 2.65 33.43
N ASN A 255 8.36 2.28 34.61
CA ASN A 255 9.51 1.37 34.75
C ASN A 255 9.11 -0.11 34.64
N SER A 256 7.82 -0.42 34.81
CA SER A 256 7.32 -1.79 34.71
C SER A 256 7.19 -2.23 33.25
N GLU A 257 7.00 -3.54 33.04
CA GLU A 257 6.73 -4.11 31.72
C GLU A 257 5.48 -3.51 31.06
N GLN A 258 4.52 -3.00 31.85
CA GLN A 258 3.32 -2.33 31.33
C GLN A 258 3.66 -1.07 30.53
N GLY A 259 4.79 -0.42 30.85
CA GLY A 259 5.27 0.75 30.12
C GLY A 259 5.73 0.42 28.69
N GLN A 260 6.04 -0.84 28.38
CA GLN A 260 6.57 -1.28 27.10
C GLN A 260 5.66 -2.29 26.40
N SER A 261 4.44 -1.84 26.08
CA SER A 261 3.43 -2.69 25.45
C SER A 261 3.24 -2.32 23.97
N PRO A 262 3.12 -3.31 23.06
CA PRO A 262 2.78 -3.02 21.66
C PRO A 262 1.34 -2.53 21.50
N TYR A 263 0.47 -2.75 22.50
CA TYR A 263 -0.90 -2.22 22.51
C TYR A 263 -0.91 -0.69 22.58
N LEU A 264 0.14 -0.05 23.14
CA LEU A 264 0.29 1.41 23.12
C LEU A 264 0.46 1.96 21.69
N ILE A 265 0.96 1.14 20.75
CA ILE A 265 0.95 1.50 19.32
C ILE A 265 -0.50 1.55 18.85
N LEU A 266 -1.27 0.49 19.11
CA LEU A 266 -2.64 0.29 18.62
C LEU A 266 -3.62 1.36 19.09
N ASP A 267 -3.42 1.90 20.29
CA ASP A 267 -4.24 2.98 20.85
C ASP A 267 -4.38 4.19 19.90
N THR A 268 -3.40 4.39 19.02
CA THR A 268 -3.36 5.47 18.04
C THR A 268 -3.41 5.00 16.59
N GLN A 269 -3.89 3.79 16.34
CA GLN A 269 -4.09 3.23 14.99
C GLN A 269 -5.58 3.12 14.64
N GLU A 270 -5.90 3.18 13.36
CA GLU A 270 -7.22 2.85 12.81
C GLU A 270 -7.18 1.49 12.13
N VAL A 271 -8.18 0.67 12.40
CA VAL A 271 -8.36 -0.60 11.69
C VAL A 271 -9.05 -0.31 10.37
N LYS A 272 -8.40 -0.63 9.26
CA LYS A 272 -8.99 -0.56 7.92
C LYS A 272 -9.21 -1.95 7.38
N THR A 273 -10.45 -2.22 6.97
CA THR A 273 -10.84 -3.49 6.42
C THR A 273 -10.93 -3.41 4.90
N THR A 274 -10.09 -4.17 4.20
CA THR A 274 -10.08 -4.24 2.73
C THR A 274 -10.72 -5.53 2.26
N TRP A 275 -11.65 -5.43 1.31
CA TRP A 275 -12.32 -6.56 0.66
C TRP A 275 -11.80 -6.72 -0.76
N HIS A 276 -11.07 -7.81 -1.03
CA HIS A 276 -10.59 -8.13 -2.36
C HIS A 276 -11.31 -9.37 -2.89
N ARG A 277 -12.01 -9.25 -4.03
CA ARG A 277 -12.63 -10.42 -4.68
C ARG A 277 -11.57 -11.43 -5.11
N SER A 278 -11.67 -12.65 -4.59
CA SER A 278 -10.86 -13.79 -5.00
C SER A 278 -11.40 -14.32 -6.33
N ARG A 279 -10.61 -14.24 -7.40
CA ARG A 279 -10.89 -14.97 -8.64
C ARG A 279 -10.45 -16.42 -8.42
N ARG A 280 -11.39 -17.38 -8.38
CA ARG A 280 -11.03 -18.80 -8.47
C ARG A 280 -10.57 -19.09 -9.90
N GLY A 281 -9.26 -19.11 -10.13
CA GLY A 281 -8.64 -19.62 -11.34
C GLY A 281 -7.56 -20.63 -10.97
N ARG A 282 -7.51 -21.78 -11.65
CA ARG A 282 -6.44 -22.78 -11.52
C ARG A 282 -5.09 -22.09 -11.69
N VAL A 283 -4.20 -22.28 -10.72
CA VAL A 283 -2.84 -21.76 -10.74
C VAL A 283 -2.00 -22.59 -11.72
N GLY A 284 -1.56 -21.97 -12.80
CA GLY A 284 -0.36 -22.35 -13.55
C GLY A 284 0.78 -21.43 -13.13
N VAL A 285 1.93 -22.02 -12.83
CA VAL A 285 3.13 -21.41 -12.24
C VAL A 285 3.74 -20.36 -13.18
N GLY A 286 4.01 -19.15 -12.66
CA GLY A 286 4.88 -18.16 -13.33
C GLY A 286 4.90 -16.78 -12.66
N GLY A 287 6.04 -16.43 -12.03
CA GLY A 287 6.51 -15.06 -11.73
C GLY A 287 5.81 -14.33 -10.57
N ILE A 288 6.44 -14.02 -9.43
CA ILE A 288 7.57 -13.10 -9.16
C ILE A 288 7.22 -11.62 -9.40
N ASP A 289 7.29 -10.87 -8.28
CA ASP A 289 7.55 -9.43 -8.13
C ASP A 289 6.48 -8.41 -8.56
N THR A 290 6.42 -7.18 -8.04
CA THR A 290 6.89 -6.48 -6.84
C THR A 290 6.24 -5.11 -7.01
N LEU A 291 5.57 -4.55 -6.01
CA LEU A 291 5.06 -3.17 -6.09
C LEU A 291 5.83 -2.28 -5.13
N LEU A 292 6.79 -1.57 -5.71
CA LEU A 292 7.38 -0.36 -5.17
C LEU A 292 6.35 0.77 -5.18
N GLN A 293 6.23 1.40 -4.02
CA GLN A 293 5.58 2.67 -3.81
C GLN A 293 6.69 3.71 -3.63
N THR A 294 6.63 4.86 -4.30
CA THR A 294 7.02 6.13 -3.67
C THR A 294 6.47 7.36 -4.39
N SER A 295 6.11 8.32 -3.55
CA SER A 295 5.47 9.62 -3.74
C SER A 295 6.43 10.80 -3.88
N GLY A 296 5.95 11.93 -4.41
CA GLY A 296 6.15 13.26 -3.79
C GLY A 296 7.08 14.29 -4.47
N MET A 297 6.52 15.46 -4.76
CA MET A 297 7.08 16.70 -5.33
C MET A 297 8.08 17.47 -4.42
N LEU A 298 9.06 18.24 -4.96
CA LEU A 298 9.14 19.74 -4.95
C LEU A 298 10.48 20.36 -5.48
N LYS A 299 10.37 21.58 -6.02
CA LYS A 299 11.32 22.45 -6.77
C LYS A 299 12.41 23.10 -5.88
N SER A 300 13.63 23.46 -6.34
CA SER A 300 13.87 24.82 -6.88
C SER A 300 15.23 25.07 -7.59
N LYS A 301 16.12 24.08 -7.78
CA LYS A 301 17.17 24.13 -8.84
C LYS A 301 16.76 23.34 -10.10
N TRP A 302 15.58 22.73 -10.02
CA TRP A 302 15.01 21.84 -10.99
C TRP A 302 14.24 22.54 -12.11
N PHE A 303 14.13 23.87 -12.18
CA PHE A 303 13.29 24.49 -13.22
C PHE A 303 13.89 24.38 -14.63
N LEU A 304 15.22 24.46 -14.75
CA LEU A 304 15.95 24.18 -16.00
C LEU A 304 16.11 22.67 -16.27
N ALA A 305 16.31 21.85 -15.23
CA ALA A 305 16.33 20.40 -15.36
C ALA A 305 14.94 19.80 -15.66
N MET A 306 13.86 20.42 -15.19
CA MET A 306 12.47 20.05 -15.51
C MET A 306 12.08 20.45 -16.92
N MET A 307 12.68 21.46 -17.55
CA MET A 307 12.41 21.70 -18.98
C MET A 307 13.03 20.60 -19.84
N SER A 308 14.23 20.11 -19.47
CA SER A 308 14.85 18.93 -20.10
C SER A 308 14.08 17.64 -19.78
N CYS A 309 13.68 17.46 -18.51
CA CYS A 309 12.94 16.29 -18.07
C CYS A 309 11.48 16.32 -18.53
N ALA A 310 10.86 17.50 -18.70
CA ALA A 310 9.57 17.64 -19.35
C ALA A 310 9.70 17.36 -20.84
N ALA A 311 10.77 17.76 -21.52
CA ALA A 311 11.00 17.33 -22.90
C ALA A 311 11.19 15.80 -23.01
N GLN A 312 11.86 15.17 -22.04
CA GLN A 312 12.02 13.71 -21.96
C GLN A 312 10.76 12.98 -21.52
N VAL A 313 9.96 13.50 -20.59
CA VAL A 313 8.68 12.93 -20.14
C VAL A 313 7.60 13.19 -21.16
N LEU A 314 7.61 14.32 -21.87
CA LEU A 314 6.76 14.55 -23.03
C LEU A 314 7.22 13.64 -24.17
N ALA A 315 8.52 13.40 -24.37
CA ALA A 315 9.02 12.43 -25.35
C ALA A 315 8.71 10.98 -24.99
N ILE A 316 8.71 10.61 -23.70
CA ILE A 316 8.34 9.28 -23.19
C ILE A 316 6.82 9.08 -23.24
N ALA A 317 6.03 10.09 -22.86
CA ALA A 317 4.59 10.07 -23.01
C ALA A 317 4.17 10.12 -24.49
N HIS A 318 4.91 10.85 -25.33
CA HIS A 318 4.71 10.84 -26.78
C HIS A 318 5.15 9.49 -27.36
N SER A 319 6.22 8.86 -26.86
CA SER A 319 6.67 7.53 -27.30
C SER A 319 5.66 6.45 -26.91
N ASP A 320 5.11 6.47 -25.70
CA ASP A 320 4.09 5.52 -25.24
C ASP A 320 2.80 5.66 -26.07
N VAL A 321 2.36 6.89 -26.35
CA VAL A 321 1.19 7.15 -27.21
C VAL A 321 1.47 6.75 -28.67
N THR A 322 2.70 6.89 -29.17
CA THR A 322 3.06 6.41 -30.52
C THR A 322 3.14 4.90 -30.60
N ILE A 323 3.69 4.22 -29.59
CA ILE A 323 3.80 2.76 -29.53
C ILE A 323 2.41 2.14 -29.39
N GLU A 324 1.54 2.73 -28.56
CA GLU A 324 0.14 2.31 -28.45
C GLU A 324 -0.59 2.38 -29.80
N ARG A 325 -0.45 3.50 -30.52
CA ARG A 325 -1.05 3.64 -31.88
C ARG A 325 -0.45 2.66 -32.88
N GLU A 326 0.85 2.45 -32.85
CA GLU A 326 1.57 1.52 -33.73
C GLU A 326 1.10 0.08 -33.49
N LEU A 327 1.04 -0.36 -32.23
CA LEU A 327 0.59 -1.70 -31.87
C LEU A 327 -0.89 -1.91 -32.17
N ILE A 328 -1.76 -0.92 -31.97
CA ILE A 328 -3.17 -1.00 -32.39
C ILE A 328 -3.26 -1.14 -33.92
N ALA A 329 -2.45 -0.38 -34.67
CA ALA A 329 -2.41 -0.51 -36.13
C ALA A 329 -1.93 -1.91 -36.55
N ARG A 330 -0.89 -2.45 -35.91
CA ARG A 330 -0.38 -3.81 -36.16
C ARG A 330 -1.36 -4.91 -35.79
N SER A 331 -2.09 -4.79 -34.69
CA SER A 331 -3.16 -5.72 -34.33
C SER A 331 -4.28 -5.74 -35.38
N ASN A 332 -4.66 -4.58 -35.91
CA ASN A 332 -5.63 -4.50 -37.01
C ASN A 332 -5.07 -5.07 -38.31
N GLU A 333 -3.83 -4.77 -38.66
CA GLU A 333 -3.16 -5.28 -39.87
C GLU A 333 -3.09 -6.81 -39.86
N LEU A 334 -2.74 -7.40 -38.72
CA LEU A 334 -2.74 -8.85 -38.51
C LEU A 334 -4.12 -9.45 -38.81
N MET A 335 -5.18 -8.90 -38.23
CA MET A 335 -6.53 -9.43 -38.44
C MET A 335 -7.05 -9.15 -39.86
N SER A 336 -6.67 -8.04 -40.49
CA SER A 336 -6.96 -7.78 -41.91
C SER A 336 -6.17 -8.69 -42.85
N ALA A 337 -4.97 -9.15 -42.48
CA ALA A 337 -4.24 -10.17 -43.23
C ALA A 337 -4.93 -11.54 -43.11
N VAL A 338 -5.43 -11.89 -41.93
CA VAL A 338 -6.29 -13.08 -41.73
C VAL A 338 -7.56 -13.00 -42.58
N GLU A 339 -8.25 -11.85 -42.57
CA GLU A 339 -9.48 -11.65 -43.35
C GLU A 339 -9.25 -11.78 -44.87
N ARG A 340 -8.12 -11.27 -45.36
CA ARG A 340 -7.73 -11.38 -46.77
C ARG A 340 -7.10 -12.74 -47.13
N GLN A 341 -6.93 -13.63 -46.15
CA GLN A 341 -6.24 -14.91 -46.30
C GLN A 341 -4.83 -14.77 -46.89
N ASP A 342 -4.14 -13.67 -46.56
CA ASP A 342 -2.84 -13.31 -47.11
C ASP A 342 -1.71 -13.96 -46.29
N ARG A 343 -1.26 -15.12 -46.76
CA ARG A 343 -0.19 -15.89 -46.11
C ARG A 343 1.10 -15.09 -45.99
N ALA A 344 1.50 -14.38 -47.04
CA ALA A 344 2.78 -13.66 -47.07
C ALA A 344 2.80 -12.52 -46.05
N ALA A 345 1.68 -11.80 -45.91
CA ALA A 345 1.54 -10.77 -44.88
C ALA A 345 1.57 -11.36 -43.46
N LEU A 346 0.92 -12.51 -43.23
CA LEU A 346 0.97 -13.19 -41.93
C LEU A 346 2.38 -13.67 -41.59
N GLU A 347 3.14 -14.14 -42.57
CA GLU A 347 4.52 -14.57 -42.34
C GLU A 347 5.43 -13.42 -41.91
N LEU A 348 5.13 -12.18 -42.32
CA LEU A 348 5.87 -10.97 -41.91
C LEU A 348 5.39 -10.38 -40.57
N LEU A 349 4.18 -10.70 -40.11
CA LEU A 349 3.61 -10.14 -38.88
C LEU A 349 3.77 -11.06 -37.66
N VAL A 350 4.00 -12.35 -37.90
CA VAL A 350 4.06 -13.40 -36.87
C VAL A 350 5.50 -13.86 -36.66
N ALA A 351 6.03 -13.65 -35.45
CA ALA A 351 7.38 -14.04 -35.07
C ALA A 351 7.60 -15.56 -35.19
N ASP A 352 8.83 -15.99 -35.46
CA ASP A 352 9.18 -17.40 -35.68
C ASP A 352 8.81 -18.31 -34.49
N GLU A 353 8.96 -17.78 -33.27
CA GLU A 353 8.61 -18.45 -32.02
C GLU A 353 7.11 -18.36 -31.64
N PHE A 354 6.24 -17.97 -32.58
CA PHE A 354 4.85 -17.74 -32.27
C PHE A 354 4.13 -18.99 -31.72
N MET A 355 3.34 -18.78 -30.67
CA MET A 355 2.44 -19.78 -30.10
C MET A 355 1.05 -19.20 -29.82
N LEU A 356 0.01 -19.96 -30.16
CA LEU A 356 -1.36 -19.70 -29.75
C LEU A 356 -1.72 -20.57 -28.54
N GLU A 357 -2.26 -19.94 -27.51
CA GLU A 357 -2.81 -20.59 -26.33
C GLU A 357 -4.35 -20.51 -26.33
N VAL A 358 -5.01 -21.66 -26.32
CA VAL A 358 -6.47 -21.77 -26.23
C VAL A 358 -6.85 -22.38 -24.88
N PRO A 359 -7.77 -21.77 -24.10
CA PRO A 359 -8.20 -22.31 -22.82
C PRO A 359 -8.83 -23.70 -22.97
N GLY A 360 -8.27 -24.69 -22.27
CA GLY A 360 -8.77 -26.06 -22.26
C GLY A 360 -8.00 -27.02 -23.17
N ASP A 361 -7.17 -26.51 -24.08
CA ASP A 361 -6.23 -27.35 -24.83
C ASP A 361 -5.00 -27.68 -23.99
N THR A 362 -4.48 -28.90 -24.18
CA THR A 362 -3.29 -29.40 -23.48
C THR A 362 -1.99 -29.13 -24.23
N ALA A 363 -2.07 -28.57 -25.44
CA ALA A 363 -0.93 -28.27 -26.31
C ALA A 363 -1.08 -26.88 -26.95
N PHE A 364 0.06 -26.23 -27.20
CA PHE A 364 0.12 -24.95 -27.92
C PHE A 364 0.04 -25.18 -29.42
N THR A 365 -0.65 -24.30 -30.15
CA THR A 365 -0.64 -24.32 -31.62
C THR A 365 0.58 -23.52 -32.12
N PRO A 366 1.55 -24.15 -32.80
CA PRO A 366 2.72 -23.47 -33.32
C PRO A 366 2.40 -22.59 -34.53
N ARG A 367 3.28 -21.63 -34.83
CA ARG A 367 3.18 -20.69 -35.96
C ARG A 367 2.65 -21.28 -37.27
N ALA A 368 3.26 -22.35 -37.77
CA ALA A 368 2.92 -22.92 -39.08
C ALA A 368 1.46 -23.40 -39.13
N GLU A 369 1.05 -24.16 -38.11
CA GLU A 369 -0.32 -24.66 -37.98
C GLU A 369 -1.32 -23.52 -37.78
N TRP A 370 -0.95 -22.49 -37.02
CA TRP A 370 -1.80 -21.32 -36.85
C TRP A 370 -2.01 -20.54 -38.15
N ILE A 371 -0.95 -20.28 -38.93
CA ILE A 371 -1.05 -19.57 -40.22
C ILE A 371 -1.92 -20.38 -41.18
N ASP A 372 -1.72 -21.70 -41.26
CA ASP A 372 -2.52 -22.58 -42.11
C ASP A 372 -4.01 -22.54 -41.71
N ASN A 373 -4.32 -22.57 -40.42
CA ASN A 373 -5.69 -22.47 -39.93
C ASN A 373 -6.29 -21.08 -40.22
N ALA A 374 -5.52 -20.01 -40.03
CA ALA A 374 -5.97 -18.64 -40.24
C ALA A 374 -6.35 -18.38 -41.70
N VAL A 375 -5.55 -18.83 -42.67
CA VAL A 375 -5.84 -18.65 -44.10
C VAL A 375 -6.96 -19.57 -44.60
N ASN A 376 -7.20 -20.70 -43.95
CA ASN A 376 -8.25 -21.65 -44.35
C ASN A 376 -9.64 -21.32 -43.77
N MET A 377 -9.75 -20.31 -42.90
CA MET A 377 -11.02 -19.82 -42.37
C MET A 377 -11.51 -18.60 -43.16
N LYS A 378 -12.82 -18.55 -43.46
CA LYS A 378 -13.42 -17.41 -44.16
C LYS A 378 -13.96 -16.39 -43.16
N TRP A 379 -13.19 -15.34 -42.89
CA TRP A 379 -13.61 -14.25 -42.03
C TRP A 379 -14.49 -13.26 -42.82
N GLU A 380 -15.59 -12.81 -42.21
CA GLU A 380 -16.53 -11.85 -42.80
C GLU A 380 -16.41 -10.45 -42.18
N GLY A 381 -15.69 -10.35 -41.05
CA GLY A 381 -15.39 -9.10 -40.39
C GLY A 381 -14.91 -9.31 -38.96
N PHE A 382 -14.17 -8.33 -38.46
CA PHE A 382 -13.67 -8.30 -37.09
C PHE A 382 -13.70 -6.87 -36.52
N LYS A 383 -13.70 -6.76 -35.20
CA LYS A 383 -13.58 -5.48 -34.52
C LYS A 383 -12.95 -5.66 -33.14
N PHE A 384 -11.96 -4.82 -32.83
CA PHE A 384 -11.41 -4.75 -31.49
C PHE A 384 -12.14 -3.73 -30.62
N HIS A 385 -12.39 -4.13 -29.38
CA HIS A 385 -12.98 -3.34 -28.31
C HIS A 385 -12.06 -3.34 -27.09
N ASN A 386 -12.12 -2.28 -26.29
CA ASN A 386 -11.40 -2.15 -25.01
C ASN A 386 -9.90 -2.50 -25.10
N VAL A 387 -9.23 -2.08 -26.17
CA VAL A 387 -7.80 -2.34 -26.38
C VAL A 387 -6.98 -1.61 -25.31
N LYS A 388 -6.11 -2.34 -24.62
CA LYS A 388 -5.16 -1.83 -23.64
C LYS A 388 -3.78 -2.31 -24.01
N VAL A 389 -2.88 -1.36 -24.26
CA VAL A 389 -1.48 -1.64 -24.58
C VAL A 389 -0.62 -1.35 -23.36
N ARG A 390 0.33 -2.24 -23.08
CA ARG A 390 1.39 -2.04 -22.08
C ARG A 390 2.73 -2.38 -22.71
N ALA A 391 3.54 -1.37 -23.01
CA ALA A 391 4.87 -1.54 -23.58
C ALA A 391 5.94 -1.58 -22.48
N PHE A 392 6.97 -2.40 -22.68
CA PHE A 392 8.11 -2.65 -21.81
C PHE A 392 9.38 -2.71 -22.68
N GLY A 393 9.79 -1.56 -23.24
CA GLY A 393 10.92 -1.50 -24.18
C GLY A 393 10.59 -2.19 -25.50
N GLU A 394 11.32 -3.26 -25.83
CA GLU A 394 11.15 -4.04 -27.06
C GLU A 394 10.06 -5.13 -26.95
N VAL A 395 9.31 -5.18 -25.84
CA VAL A 395 8.21 -6.13 -25.62
C VAL A 395 6.95 -5.36 -25.29
N ALA A 396 5.80 -5.77 -25.79
CA ALA A 396 4.52 -5.18 -25.43
C ALA A 396 3.42 -6.22 -25.25
N VAL A 397 2.48 -5.93 -24.36
CA VAL A 397 1.30 -6.75 -24.12
C VAL A 397 0.06 -5.96 -24.52
N VAL A 398 -0.73 -6.51 -25.43
CA VAL A 398 -1.97 -5.92 -25.95
C VAL A 398 -3.14 -6.80 -25.51
N SER A 399 -3.97 -6.30 -24.60
CA SER A 399 -5.20 -6.98 -24.18
C SER A 399 -6.41 -6.31 -24.81
N SER A 400 -7.31 -7.09 -25.43
CA SER A 400 -8.49 -6.58 -26.12
C SER A 400 -9.66 -7.57 -26.05
N LEU A 401 -10.86 -7.09 -26.41
CA LEU A 401 -12.01 -7.92 -26.77
C LEU A 401 -12.12 -7.91 -28.29
N LEU A 402 -12.08 -9.08 -28.92
CA LEU A 402 -12.16 -9.26 -30.36
C LEU A 402 -13.55 -9.81 -30.72
N ASP A 403 -14.36 -8.99 -31.37
CA ASP A 403 -15.62 -9.40 -31.97
C ASP A 403 -15.32 -9.86 -33.39
N PHE A 404 -15.82 -11.03 -33.79
CA PHE A 404 -15.58 -11.56 -35.11
C PHE A 404 -16.77 -12.32 -35.68
N LYS A 405 -16.79 -12.40 -37.00
CA LYS A 405 -17.72 -13.21 -37.77
C LYS A 405 -16.94 -14.07 -38.77
N VAL A 406 -17.13 -15.38 -38.70
CA VAL A 406 -16.42 -16.35 -39.54
C VAL A 406 -17.40 -17.39 -40.07
N THR A 407 -17.24 -17.78 -41.33
CA THR A 407 -17.95 -18.92 -41.91
C THR A 407 -17.01 -20.12 -41.93
N THR A 408 -17.41 -21.16 -41.23
CA THR A 408 -16.67 -22.43 -41.16
C THR A 408 -16.58 -23.10 -42.53
N GLY A 409 -15.63 -24.02 -42.73
CA GLY A 409 -15.46 -24.77 -43.99
C GLY A 409 -16.69 -25.60 -44.42
N ILE A 410 -17.68 -25.76 -43.53
CA ILE A 410 -18.96 -26.45 -43.78
C ILE A 410 -20.11 -25.47 -44.11
N GLY A 411 -19.81 -24.17 -44.24
CA GLY A 411 -20.78 -23.13 -44.62
C GLY A 411 -21.62 -22.56 -43.47
N ILE A 412 -21.28 -22.86 -42.21
CA ILE A 412 -22.00 -22.35 -41.04
C ILE A 412 -21.38 -21.02 -40.58
N PRO A 413 -22.14 -19.91 -40.55
CA PRO A 413 -21.67 -18.65 -40.01
C PRO A 413 -21.66 -18.67 -38.47
N ILE A 414 -20.57 -18.24 -37.87
CA ILE A 414 -20.35 -18.10 -36.43
C ILE A 414 -20.00 -16.64 -36.16
N SER A 415 -20.68 -16.02 -35.20
CA SER A 415 -20.35 -14.70 -34.67
C SER A 415 -20.13 -14.81 -33.16
N SER A 416 -19.01 -14.30 -32.65
CA SER A 416 -18.69 -14.33 -31.21
C SER A 416 -17.71 -13.22 -30.86
N ASP A 417 -17.56 -12.97 -29.56
CA ASP A 417 -16.61 -12.03 -28.96
C ASP A 417 -15.63 -12.77 -28.04
N VAL A 418 -14.32 -12.66 -28.26
CA VAL A 418 -13.33 -13.37 -27.43
C VAL A 418 -12.34 -12.39 -26.83
N GLN A 419 -11.99 -12.56 -25.56
CA GLN A 419 -10.88 -11.80 -24.98
C GLN A 419 -9.56 -12.29 -25.58
N VAL A 420 -8.73 -11.39 -26.08
CA VAL A 420 -7.43 -11.72 -26.68
C VAL A 420 -6.34 -10.97 -25.92
N THR A 421 -5.28 -11.69 -25.54
CA THR A 421 -4.05 -11.10 -25.01
C THR A 421 -2.90 -11.47 -25.92
N ASP A 422 -2.36 -10.48 -26.62
CA ASP A 422 -1.25 -10.64 -27.54
C ASP A 422 0.04 -10.11 -26.91
N VAL A 423 1.12 -10.88 -27.00
CA VAL A 423 2.48 -10.43 -26.68
C VAL A 423 3.22 -10.15 -27.98
N TRP A 424 3.70 -8.92 -28.11
CA TRP A 424 4.43 -8.41 -29.27
C TRP A 424 5.90 -8.21 -28.91
N LEU A 425 6.79 -8.59 -29.83
CA LEU A 425 8.22 -8.39 -29.74
C LEU A 425 8.66 -7.45 -30.86
N ARG A 426 9.55 -6.52 -30.55
CA ARG A 426 10.16 -5.64 -31.54
C ARG A 426 11.47 -6.25 -32.03
N ARG A 427 11.56 -6.48 -33.34
CA ARG A 427 12.75 -7.01 -34.03
C ARG A 427 13.01 -6.21 -35.28
N ASP A 428 14.26 -5.79 -35.47
CA ASP A 428 14.68 -4.97 -36.62
C ASP A 428 13.78 -3.73 -36.85
N GLY A 429 13.31 -3.14 -35.74
CA GLY A 429 12.43 -1.97 -35.75
C GLY A 429 10.95 -2.25 -36.01
N GLN A 430 10.53 -3.51 -36.20
CA GLN A 430 9.15 -3.90 -36.46
C GLN A 430 8.56 -4.73 -35.31
N TRP A 431 7.27 -4.52 -35.02
CA TRP A 431 6.53 -5.32 -34.05
C TRP A 431 5.98 -6.59 -34.68
N LEU A 432 6.34 -7.73 -34.09
CA LEU A 432 5.91 -9.07 -34.48
C LEU A 432 5.14 -9.70 -33.32
N ILE A 433 4.02 -10.36 -33.60
CA ILE A 433 3.29 -11.09 -32.57
C ILE A 433 4.03 -12.40 -32.25
N ALA A 434 4.28 -12.66 -30.97
CA ALA A 434 5.00 -13.83 -30.48
C ALA A 434 4.13 -14.77 -29.63
N VAL A 435 3.11 -14.24 -28.94
CA VAL A 435 2.14 -15.08 -28.24
C VAL A 435 0.76 -14.49 -28.44
N ARG A 436 -0.22 -15.34 -28.71
CA ARG A 436 -1.65 -14.98 -28.65
C ARG A 436 -2.34 -15.91 -27.67
N GLN A 437 -3.01 -15.34 -26.68
CA GLN A 437 -3.80 -16.08 -25.71
C GLN A 437 -5.27 -15.69 -25.83
N LEU A 438 -6.15 -16.69 -25.97
CA LEU A 438 -7.60 -16.49 -25.99
C LEU A 438 -8.19 -16.64 -24.58
N GLY A 439 -9.25 -15.89 -24.28
CA GLY A 439 -10.00 -15.97 -23.03
C GLY A 439 -11.01 -17.11 -23.04
N ALA A 440 -11.35 -17.62 -21.85
CA ALA A 440 -12.21 -18.80 -21.69
C ALA A 440 -13.71 -18.53 -21.96
N ASP A 441 -14.11 -17.28 -22.13
CA ASP A 441 -15.50 -16.89 -22.31
C ASP A 441 -15.81 -16.66 -23.81
N SER A 442 -16.81 -17.42 -24.28
CA SER A 442 -17.61 -17.33 -25.53
C SER A 442 -17.46 -18.41 -26.60
N LEU A 443 -16.32 -19.11 -26.73
CA LEU A 443 -16.18 -20.18 -27.74
C LEU A 443 -16.79 -21.53 -27.32
N SER A 444 -17.00 -21.76 -26.02
CA SER A 444 -17.44 -23.05 -25.47
C SER A 444 -18.94 -23.32 -25.63
N GLY A 445 -19.78 -22.30 -25.78
CA GLY A 445 -21.23 -22.50 -25.87
C GLY A 445 -21.65 -23.04 -27.24
N THR A 446 -21.19 -22.39 -28.31
CA THR A 446 -21.75 -22.60 -29.66
C THR A 446 -21.03 -23.71 -30.42
N VAL A 447 -19.70 -23.77 -30.34
CA VAL A 447 -18.89 -24.78 -31.06
C VAL A 447 -19.07 -26.18 -30.44
N GLN A 448 -19.14 -26.25 -29.11
CA GLN A 448 -19.34 -27.52 -28.38
C GLN A 448 -20.76 -28.07 -28.58
N MET A 449 -21.75 -27.20 -28.75
CA MET A 449 -23.14 -27.57 -29.08
C MET A 449 -23.29 -28.06 -30.52
N VAL A 450 -22.62 -27.43 -31.49
CA VAL A 450 -22.63 -27.85 -32.91
C VAL A 450 -21.89 -29.17 -33.11
N MET A 451 -20.73 -29.36 -32.45
CA MET A 451 -20.00 -30.63 -32.47
C MET A 451 -20.78 -31.76 -31.78
N GLY A 452 -21.49 -31.45 -30.68
CA GLY A 452 -22.39 -32.39 -30.00
C GLY A 452 -23.57 -32.83 -30.87
N PHE A 453 -24.17 -31.90 -31.63
CA PHE A 453 -25.26 -32.21 -32.56
C PHE A 453 -24.82 -33.08 -33.73
N LEU A 454 -23.63 -32.82 -34.30
CA LEU A 454 -23.05 -33.65 -35.36
C LEU A 454 -22.71 -35.06 -34.87
N ALA A 455 -22.13 -35.19 -33.68
CA ALA A 455 -21.86 -36.49 -33.07
C ALA A 455 -23.17 -37.28 -32.78
N ALA A 456 -24.22 -36.59 -32.31
CA ALA A 456 -25.52 -37.19 -32.07
C ALA A 456 -26.22 -37.64 -33.38
N LEU A 457 -26.08 -36.87 -34.47
CA LEU A 457 -26.60 -37.24 -35.79
C LEU A 457 -25.88 -38.45 -36.40
N VAL A 458 -24.55 -38.52 -36.26
CA VAL A 458 -23.76 -39.68 -36.69
C VAL A 458 -24.13 -40.92 -35.88
N LEU A 459 -24.27 -40.78 -34.55
CA LEU A 459 -24.69 -41.88 -33.68
C LEU A 459 -26.12 -42.36 -34.00
N TRP A 460 -27.04 -41.43 -34.24
CA TRP A 460 -28.42 -41.74 -34.65
C TRP A 460 -28.46 -42.46 -36.00
N PHE A 461 -27.66 -42.01 -36.98
CA PHE A 461 -27.56 -42.66 -38.29
C PHE A 461 -26.97 -44.08 -38.19
N LEU A 462 -25.93 -44.29 -37.36
CA LEU A 462 -25.35 -45.61 -37.11
C LEU A 462 -26.33 -46.56 -36.41
N VAL A 463 -27.08 -46.07 -35.41
CA VAL A 463 -28.14 -46.84 -34.74
C VAL A 463 -29.27 -47.19 -35.72
N TRP A 464 -29.70 -46.24 -36.54
CA TRP A 464 -30.71 -46.48 -37.57
C TRP A 464 -30.24 -47.50 -38.61
N LEU A 465 -28.99 -47.38 -39.08
CA LEU A 465 -28.38 -48.31 -40.04
C LEU A 465 -28.30 -49.73 -39.43
N PHE A 466 -27.87 -49.85 -38.17
CA PHE A 466 -27.81 -51.11 -37.45
C PHE A 466 -29.20 -51.75 -37.28
N LEU A 467 -30.21 -50.97 -36.90
CA LEU A 467 -31.60 -51.46 -36.79
C LEU A 467 -32.17 -51.88 -38.15
N ARG A 468 -31.83 -51.16 -39.23
CA ARG A 468 -32.26 -51.48 -40.59
C ARG A 468 -31.59 -52.76 -41.12
N LEU A 469 -30.30 -52.93 -40.86
CA LEU A 469 -29.56 -54.16 -41.16
C LEU A 469 -30.09 -55.35 -40.35
N ARG A 470 -30.41 -55.16 -39.07
CA ARG A 470 -31.03 -56.19 -38.23
C ARG A 470 -32.43 -56.59 -38.70
N LYS A 471 -33.26 -55.63 -39.15
CA LYS A 471 -34.55 -55.92 -39.79
C LYS A 471 -34.37 -56.71 -41.09
N ARG A 472 -33.41 -56.34 -41.94
CA ARG A 472 -33.10 -57.10 -43.17
C ARG A 472 -32.57 -58.50 -42.88
N ALA A 473 -31.76 -58.68 -41.84
CA ALA A 473 -31.27 -59.99 -41.41
C ALA A 473 -32.40 -60.87 -40.84
N LYS A 474 -33.35 -60.30 -40.08
CA LYS A 474 -34.56 -61.00 -39.62
C LYS A 474 -35.48 -61.38 -40.79
N ALA A 475 -35.65 -60.50 -41.78
CA ALA A 475 -36.44 -60.79 -42.99
C ALA A 475 -35.80 -61.91 -43.84
N ARG A 476 -34.46 -61.94 -43.96
CA ARG A 476 -33.74 -63.04 -44.62
C ARG A 476 -33.83 -64.37 -43.86
N LYS A 477 -33.78 -64.35 -42.52
CA LYS A 477 -34.01 -65.56 -41.71
C LYS A 477 -35.45 -66.05 -41.76
N ALA A 478 -36.44 -65.15 -41.85
CA ALA A 478 -37.85 -65.54 -42.00
C ALA A 478 -38.14 -66.15 -43.39
N SER A 479 -37.46 -65.68 -44.44
CA SER A 479 -37.59 -66.24 -45.79
C SER A 479 -36.85 -67.58 -45.99
N ALA A 480 -35.88 -67.90 -45.13
CA ALA A 480 -35.12 -69.16 -45.18
C ALA A 480 -35.73 -70.30 -44.34
N VAL A 481 -36.84 -70.04 -43.65
CA VAL A 481 -37.59 -71.03 -42.85
C VAL A 481 -38.88 -71.48 -43.57
N VAL A 482 -39.17 -70.93 -44.75
CA VAL A 482 -40.35 -71.26 -45.58
C VAL A 482 -39.95 -71.76 -46.98
N SER A 483 -38.72 -72.29 -47.13
CA SER A 483 -38.25 -72.96 -48.35
C SER A 483 -37.92 -74.42 -48.07
#